data_AF-A0A840ACS6-F1
#
_entry.id   AF-A0A840ACS6-F1
#
_cell.length_a   1.000
_cell.length_b   1.000
_cell.length_c   1.000
_cell.angle_alpha   90.00
_cell.angle_beta   90.00
_cell.angle_gamma   90.00
#
_symmetry.space_group_name_H-M   'P 1'
#
loop_
_entity.id
_entity.type
_entity.pdbx_description
1 polymer ?
#
loop_
_entity_poly.entity_id
_entity_poly.type
_entity_poly.pdbx_seq_one_letter_code
_entity_poly.pdbx_strand_id
1 'polypeptide(L)' 'MAEVVNLRKWRAAKAKTEAEVQAAANRVAFGRTKGQKARDAAEEARRRTLLDQARREDEPPGA' A
#
# COMPACT_ATOMS: atom_id res chain seq x y z
N MET A 1 41.68 -20.70 -14.88
CA MET A 1 41.38 -19.95 -13.64
C MET A 1 39.87 -19.90 -13.54
N ALA A 2 39.26 -20.67 -12.63
CA ALA A 2 37.79 -20.72 -12.55
C ALA A 2 37.29 -19.57 -11.66
N GLU A 3 36.37 -18.78 -12.19
CA GLU A 3 35.79 -17.65 -11.48
C GLU A 3 34.69 -18.16 -10.53
N VAL A 4 34.95 -18.10 -9.22
CA VAL A 4 33.98 -18.55 -8.21
C VAL A 4 32.91 -17.47 -8.06
N VAL A 5 31.81 -17.62 -8.80
CA VAL A 5 30.67 -16.71 -8.71
C VAL A 5 29.76 -17.04 -7.54
N ASN A 6 29.46 -16.02 -6.72
CA ASN A 6 28.56 -16.17 -5.59
C ASN A 6 27.09 -16.15 -6.04
N LEU A 7 26.49 -17.34 -6.12
CA LEU A 7 25.09 -17.52 -6.54
C LEU A 7 24.08 -16.83 -5.61
N ARG A 8 24.38 -16.64 -4.32
CA ARG A 8 23.48 -15.94 -3.39
C ARG A 8 23.34 -14.47 -3.78
N LYS A 9 24.45 -13.79 -4.07
CA LYS A 9 24.44 -12.39 -4.51
C LYS A 9 23.70 -12.22 -5.84
N TRP A 10 23.92 -13.15 -6.77
CA TRP A 10 23.22 -13.15 -8.06
C TRP A 10 21.70 -13.31 -7.90
N ARG A 11 21.25 -14.27 -7.08
CA ARG A 11 19.81 -14.45 -6.79
C ARG A 11 19.21 -13.23 -6.11
N ALA A 12 19.92 -12.63 -5.15
CA ALA A 12 19.46 -11.41 -4.49
C ALA A 12 19.31 -10.24 -5.46
N ALA A 13 20.27 -10.07 -6.38
CA ALA A 13 20.18 -9.06 -7.43
C ALA A 13 18.97 -9.31 -8.35
N LYS A 14 18.75 -10.55 -8.78
CA LYS A 14 17.58 -10.94 -9.58
C LYS A 14 16.25 -10.65 -8.87
N ALA A 15 16.13 -11.07 -7.61
CA ALA A 15 14.94 -10.80 -6.81
C ALA A 15 14.65 -9.29 -6.67
N LYS A 16 15.70 -8.48 -6.52
CA LYS A 16 15.55 -7.02 -6.47
C LYS A 16 15.04 -6.45 -7.80
N THR A 17 15.59 -6.90 -8.93
CA THR A 17 15.13 -6.46 -10.26
C THR A 17 13.67 -6.87 -10.54
N GLU A 18 13.28 -8.09 -10.14
CA GLU A 18 11.90 -8.56 -10.30
C GLU A 18 10.92 -7.76 -9.44
N ALA A 19 11.31 -7.41 -8.21
CA ALA A 19 10.51 -6.57 -7.33
C ALA A 19 10.30 -5.15 -7.92
N GLU A 20 11.32 -4.57 -8.55
CA GLU A 20 11.23 -3.26 -9.22
C GLU A 20 10.30 -3.30 -10.43
N VAL A 21 10.37 -4.36 -11.25
CA VAL A 21 9.46 -4.58 -12.38
C VAL A 21 8.03 -4.73 -11.90
N GLN A 22 7.79 -5.56 -10.88
CA GLN A 22 6.46 -5.73 -10.31
C GLN A 22 5.93 -4.44 -9.70
N ALA A 23 6.78 -3.64 -9.06
CA ALA A 23 6.40 -2.32 -8.56
C ALA A 23 6.06 -1.34 -9.69
N ALA A 24 6.74 -1.39 -10.83
CA ALA A 24 6.39 -0.63 -12.02
C ALA A 24 5.05 -1.08 -12.61
N ALA A 25 4.85 -2.39 -12.76
CA ALA A 25 3.58 -2.96 -13.23
C ALA A 25 2.42 -2.58 -12.30
N ASN A 26 2.60 -2.65 -10.99
CA ASN A 26 1.58 -2.27 -10.02
C ASN A 26 1.27 -0.76 -10.05
N ARG A 27 2.27 0.10 -10.33
CA ARG A 27 2.05 1.54 -10.54
C ARG A 27 1.17 1.81 -11.76
N VAL A 28 1.41 1.10 -12.86
CA VAL A 28 0.60 1.22 -14.09
C VAL A 28 -0.79 0.63 -13.90
N ALA A 29 -0.89 -0.60 -13.40
CA ALA A 29 -2.14 -1.35 -13.30
C ALA A 29 -3.12 -0.77 -12.28
N PHE A 30 -2.62 -0.29 -11.14
CA PHE A 30 -3.48 0.16 -10.05
C PHE A 30 -3.46 1.68 -9.85
N GLY A 31 -2.57 2.41 -10.51
CA GLY A 31 -2.42 3.87 -10.40
C GLY A 31 -1.99 4.38 -9.01
N ARG A 32 -2.11 3.55 -7.98
CA ARG A 32 -1.86 3.88 -6.57
C ARG A 32 -0.90 2.88 -5.95
N THR A 33 0.18 3.38 -5.38
CA THR A 33 1.14 2.61 -4.60
C THR A 33 0.53 2.18 -3.25
N LYS A 34 1.12 1.16 -2.60
CA LYS A 34 0.70 0.76 -1.24
C LYS A 34 0.71 1.93 -0.25
N GLY A 35 1.72 2.80 -0.33
CA GLY A 35 1.83 3.98 0.53
C GLY A 35 0.72 5.01 0.27
N GLN A 36 0.34 5.22 -0.99
CA GLN A 36 -0.81 6.08 -1.33
C GLN A 36 -2.13 5.48 -0.84
N LYS A 37 -2.37 4.18 -1.05
CA LYS A 37 -3.56 3.52 -0.50
C LYS A 37 -3.66 3.63 1.02
N ALA A 38 -2.54 3.49 1.73
CA ALA A 38 -2.52 3.62 3.19
C ALA A 38 -2.83 5.05 3.64
N ARG A 39 -2.30 6.06 2.94
CA ARG A 39 -2.61 7.47 3.21
C ARG A 39 -4.08 7.78 2.93
N ASP A 40 -4.59 7.34 1.78
CA ASP A 40 -6.00 7.52 1.42
C ASP A 40 -6.91 6.87 2.47
N ALA A 41 -6.63 5.63 2.88
CA ALA A 41 -7.39 4.94 3.92
C ALA A 41 -7.35 5.65 5.27
N ALA A 42 -6.20 6.21 5.66
CA ALA A 42 -6.07 6.99 6.88
C ALA A 42 -6.87 8.31 6.82
N GLU A 43 -6.86 8.99 5.67
CA GLU A 43 -7.65 10.21 5.44
C GLU A 43 -9.15 9.91 5.41
N GLU A 44 -9.57 8.81 4.78
CA GLU A 44 -10.96 8.34 4.83
C GLU A 44 -11.40 7.98 6.25
N ALA A 45 -10.55 7.30 7.02
CA ALA A 45 -10.83 6.98 8.41
C ALA A 45 -11.00 8.25 9.26
N ARG A 46 -10.11 9.24 9.08
CA ARG A 46 -10.23 10.56 9.75
C ARG A 46 -11.53 11.27 9.38
N ARG A 47 -11.89 11.29 8.10
CA ARG A 47 -13.15 11.87 7.63
C ARG A 47 -14.35 11.17 8.24
N ARG A 48 -14.36 9.84 8.27
CA ARG A 48 -15.41 9.06 8.94
C ARG A 48 -15.51 9.40 10.42
N THR A 49 -14.40 9.41 11.15
CA THR A 49 -14.42 9.77 12.58
C THR A 49 -14.91 11.20 12.83
N LEU A 50 -14.55 12.15 11.97
CA LEU A 50 -15.04 13.53 12.08
C LEU A 50 -16.54 13.61 11.81
N LEU A 51 -17.04 12.88 10.81
CA LEU A 51 -18.47 12.80 10.51
C LEU A 51 -19.24 12.11 11.64
N ASP A 52 -18.70 11.03 12.19
CA ASP A 52 -19.30 10.32 13.33
C ASP A 52 -19.35 11.20 14.58
N GLN A 53 -18.28 11.96 14.87
CA GLN A 53 -18.27 12.92 15.98
C GLN A 53 -19.20 14.12 15.74
N ALA A 54 -19.34 14.56 14.48
CA ALA A 54 -20.24 15.64 14.11
C ALA A 54 -21.71 15.18 13.98
N ARG A 55 -21.96 13.88 14.08
CA ARG A 55 -23.30 13.30 14.02
C ARG A 55 -24.03 13.65 15.31
N ARG A 56 -24.97 14.59 15.24
CA ARG A 56 -25.93 14.82 16.32
C ARG A 56 -26.88 13.65 16.36
N GLU A 57 -27.11 13.11 17.55
CA GLU A 57 -28.14 12.10 17.83
C GLU A 57 -29.55 12.74 17.70
N ASP A 58 -29.91 13.20 16.50
CA ASP A 58 -31.29 13.62 16.19
C ASP A 58 -32.15 12.44 15.72
N GLU A 59 -31.72 11.19 16.00
CA GLU A 59 -32.59 10.03 15.90
C GLU A 59 -33.13 9.73 17.31
N PRO A 60 -34.40 10.04 17.61
CA PRO A 60 -34.95 9.73 18.91
C PRO A 60 -34.90 8.21 19.13
N PRO A 61 -34.52 7.73 20.33
CA PRO A 61 -34.64 6.32 20.66
C PRO A 61 -36.13 6.02 20.81
N GLY A 62 -36.74 5.44 19.77
CA GLY A 62 -38.17 5.16 19.75
C GLY A 62 -38.58 4.25 18.61
N ALA A 63 -38.28 2.96 18.74
CA ALA A 63 -39.05 1.87 18.19
C ALA A 63 -39.47 0.96 19.36
#